data_AF-A0A8B6GLW2-F1
#
_entry.id   AF-A0A8B6GLW2-F1
#
_cell.length_a   1.000
_cell.length_b   1.000
_cell.length_c   1.000
_cell.angle_alpha   90.00
_cell.angle_beta   90.00
_cell.angle_gamma   90.00
#
_symmetry.space_group_name_H-M   'P 1'
#
loop_
_entity.id
_entity.type
_entity.pdbx_description
1 polymer ?
#
loop_
_entity_poly.entity_id
_entity_poly.type
_entity_poly.pdbx_seq_one_letter_code
_entity_poly.pdbx_strand_id
1 'polypeptide(L)'
;MKKDRFVCRDLIDAITAQKYKLARIMIEGGADLNWNVDGVTPLMEACLLPRNSEQKYQLILMLLTYGSDLGLRDNLGLTALHYAYMGGCQKIIKLLQERRRRKAL
;
A
#
# COMPACT_ATOMS: atom_id res chain seq x y z
N MET A 1 22.55 1.30 -14.63
CA MET A 1 21.25 0.74 -15.04
C MET A 1 21.10 -0.66 -14.46
N LYS A 2 20.30 -0.86 -13.40
CA LYS A 2 19.79 -2.17 -12.98
C LYS A 2 18.36 -1.96 -12.45
N LYS A 3 17.42 -1.74 -13.37
CA LYS A 3 15.98 -1.55 -13.06
C LYS A 3 15.22 -2.87 -12.93
N ASP A 4 15.88 -4.01 -13.17
CA ASP A 4 15.25 -5.34 -13.10
C ASP A 4 15.73 -6.11 -11.86
N ARG A 5 15.22 -5.79 -10.67
CA ARG A 5 15.40 -6.71 -9.52
C ARG A 5 14.11 -7.13 -8.84
N PHE A 6 13.01 -6.42 -9.03
CA PHE A 6 11.70 -6.83 -8.55
C PHE A 6 10.70 -6.52 -9.65
N VAL A 7 10.07 -7.55 -10.21
CA VAL A 7 8.92 -7.32 -11.10
C VAL A 7 7.82 -6.79 -10.18
N CYS A 8 7.15 -5.70 -10.55
CA CYS A 8 6.28 -4.98 -9.61
C CYS A 8 5.11 -5.80 -9.03
N ARG A 9 4.75 -6.94 -9.66
CA ARG A 9 3.84 -7.96 -9.09
C ARG A 9 4.35 -8.55 -7.77
N ASP A 10 5.67 -8.71 -7.63
CA ASP A 10 6.32 -9.35 -6.48
C ASP A 10 6.04 -8.62 -5.15
N LEU A 11 5.80 -7.30 -5.19
CA LEU A 11 5.49 -6.52 -4.00
C LEU A 11 4.09 -6.83 -3.45
N ILE A 12 3.07 -6.90 -4.32
CA ILE A 12 1.69 -7.23 -3.89
C ILE A 12 1.68 -8.63 -3.29
N ASP A 13 2.32 -9.61 -3.94
CA ASP A 13 2.41 -10.98 -3.42
C ASP A 13 3.11 -11.04 -2.05
N ALA A 14 4.17 -10.25 -1.83
CA ALA A 14 4.84 -10.15 -0.54
C ALA A 14 3.93 -9.54 0.55
N ILE A 15 3.09 -8.56 0.20
CA ILE A 15 2.13 -7.92 1.09
C ILE A 15 1.00 -8.89 1.45
N THR A 16 0.37 -9.55 0.46
CA THR A 16 -0.69 -10.54 0.65
C THR A 16 -0.20 -11.70 1.53
N ALA A 17 1.02 -12.18 1.29
CA ALA A 17 1.67 -13.21 2.11
C ALA A 17 2.18 -12.69 3.48
N GLN A 18 1.95 -11.41 3.81
CA GLN A 18 2.38 -10.75 5.06
C GLN A 18 3.89 -10.89 5.34
N LYS A 19 4.70 -10.97 4.28
CA LYS A 19 6.17 -11.02 4.35
C LYS A 19 6.71 -9.61 4.53
N TYR A 20 6.41 -8.98 5.67
CA TYR A 20 6.72 -7.56 5.93
C TYR A 20 8.20 -7.21 5.67
N LYS A 21 9.14 -8.07 6.08
CA LYS A 21 10.58 -7.83 5.84
C LYS A 21 10.92 -7.81 4.34
N LEU A 22 10.32 -8.68 3.55
CA LEU A 22 10.53 -8.73 2.10
C LEU A 22 9.92 -7.50 1.43
N ALA A 23 8.67 -7.17 1.78
CA ALA A 23 8.00 -5.97 1.28
C ALA A 23 8.81 -4.70 1.59
N ARG A 24 9.38 -4.60 2.79
CA ARG A 24 10.29 -3.49 3.16
C ARG A 24 11.52 -3.39 2.26
N ILE A 25 12.21 -4.51 2.02
CA ILE A 25 13.38 -4.56 1.12
C ILE A 25 13.01 -4.12 -0.30
N MET A 26 11.84 -4.53 -0.79
CA MET A 26 11.35 -4.14 -2.12
C MET A 26 11.04 -2.64 -2.20
N ILE A 27 10.36 -2.08 -1.19
CA ILE A 27 10.05 -0.64 -1.11
C ILE A 27 11.34 0.18 -1.05
N GLU A 28 12.26 -0.18 -0.14
CA GLU A 28 13.57 0.49 0.01
C GLU A 28 14.43 0.30 -1.25
N GLY A 29 14.22 -0.79 -2.01
CA GLY A 29 14.86 -1.09 -3.29
C GLY A 29 14.26 -0.34 -4.49
N GLY A 30 13.26 0.51 -4.29
CA GLY A 30 12.66 1.32 -5.35
C GLY A 30 11.63 0.58 -6.21
N ALA A 31 10.94 -0.42 -5.65
CA ALA A 31 9.78 -1.02 -6.30
C ALA A 31 8.74 0.05 -6.66
N ASP A 32 8.06 -0.11 -7.80
CA ASP A 32 6.95 0.76 -8.19
C ASP A 32 5.75 0.53 -7.26
N LEU A 33 5.44 1.53 -6.44
CA LEU A 33 4.39 1.46 -5.42
C LEU A 33 2.98 1.71 -6.00
N ASN A 34 2.90 2.14 -7.26
CA ASN A 34 1.65 2.43 -7.98
C ASN A 34 1.33 1.38 -9.05
N TRP A 35 2.23 0.43 -9.28
CA TRP A 35 1.93 -0.76 -10.07
C TRP A 35 0.69 -1.45 -9.52
N ASN A 36 -0.13 -2.00 -10.40
CA ASN A 36 -1.37 -2.65 -10.01
C ASN A 36 -1.62 -3.93 -10.79
N VAL A 37 -2.40 -4.81 -10.19
CA VAL A 37 -3.00 -5.98 -10.83
C VAL A 37 -4.50 -5.79 -10.75
N ASP A 38 -5.17 -5.70 -11.90
CA ASP A 38 -6.61 -5.41 -12.00
C ASP A 38 -7.04 -4.12 -11.27
N GLY A 39 -6.18 -3.10 -11.31
CA GLY A 39 -6.40 -1.82 -10.64
C GLY A 39 -6.06 -1.82 -9.14
N VAL A 40 -5.77 -2.98 -8.53
CA VAL A 40 -5.40 -3.08 -7.12
C VAL A 40 -3.91 -2.74 -6.92
N THR A 41 -3.63 -1.69 -6.16
CA THR A 41 -2.27 -1.24 -5.83
C THR A 41 -1.73 -1.89 -4.55
N PRO A 42 -0.40 -1.89 -4.31
CA PRO A 42 0.21 -2.31 -3.04
C PRO A 42 -0.43 -1.65 -1.81
N LEU A 43 -0.80 -0.37 -1.90
CA LEU A 43 -1.43 0.35 -0.81
C LEU A 43 -2.86 -0.14 -0.54
N MET A 44 -3.64 -0.44 -1.58
CA MET A 44 -4.99 -1.02 -1.43
C MET A 44 -4.93 -2.39 -0.76
N GLU A 45 -4.05 -3.27 -1.26
CA GLU A 45 -3.84 -4.62 -0.71
C GLU A 45 -3.42 -4.56 0.76
N ALA A 46 -2.43 -3.72 1.09
CA ALA A 46 -1.96 -3.54 2.45
C ALA A 46 -3.08 -3.06 3.40
N CYS A 47 -4.04 -2.27 2.92
CA CYS A 47 -5.16 -1.82 3.75
C CYS A 47 -6.16 -2.94 4.07
N LEU A 48 -6.36 -3.90 3.16
CA LEU A 48 -7.31 -5.00 3.30
C LEU A 48 -6.85 -6.12 4.25
N LEU A 49 -5.55 -6.24 4.50
CA LEU A 49 -5.00 -7.35 5.29
C LEU A 49 -5.76 -7.56 6.62
N PRO A 50 -6.12 -8.79 7.00
CA PRO A 50 -7.03 -9.05 8.11
C PRO A 50 -6.43 -8.76 9.50
N ARG A 51 -5.09 -8.70 9.62
CA ARG A 51 -4.41 -8.48 10.90
C ARG A 51 -4.13 -7.00 11.14
N ASN A 52 -4.68 -6.46 12.22
CA ASN A 52 -4.31 -5.13 12.73
C ASN A 52 -3.03 -5.23 13.57
N SER A 53 -1.89 -5.38 12.90
CA SER A 53 -0.57 -5.46 13.54
C SER A 53 0.23 -4.17 13.38
N GLU A 54 1.20 -3.96 14.27
CA GLU A 54 2.13 -2.83 14.13
C GLU A 54 2.97 -2.96 12.84
N GLN A 55 3.27 -4.18 12.39
CA GLN A 55 3.97 -4.40 11.12
C GLN A 55 3.12 -3.95 9.91
N LYS A 56 1.81 -4.21 9.91
CA LYS A 56 0.89 -3.68 8.88
C LYS A 56 0.89 -2.16 8.89
N TYR A 57 0.82 -1.56 10.08
CA TYR A 57 0.84 -0.11 10.22
C TYR A 57 2.14 0.51 9.68
N GLN A 58 3.30 -0.07 10.03
CA GLN A 58 4.61 0.39 9.54
C GLN A 58 4.77 0.20 8.03
N LEU A 59 4.28 -0.92 7.48
CA LEU A 59 4.27 -1.15 6.03
C LEU A 59 3.47 -0.04 5.31
N ILE A 60 2.27 0.28 5.77
CA ILE A 60 1.43 1.33 5.19
C ILE A 60 2.10 2.69 5.32
N LEU A 61 2.72 2.99 6.46
CA LEU A 61 3.49 4.22 6.63
C LEU A 61 4.64 4.33 5.63
N MET A 62 5.37 3.24 5.38
CA MET A 62 6.45 3.20 4.39
C MET A 62 5.91 3.45 2.98
N LEU A 63 4.86 2.73 2.58
CA LEU A 63 4.22 2.91 1.26
C LEU A 63 3.82 4.39 1.02
N LEU A 64 3.18 5.02 2.01
CA LEU A 64 2.77 6.42 1.94
C LEU A 64 3.96 7.40 1.94
N THR A 65 5.04 7.06 2.65
CA THR A 65 6.24 7.91 2.76
C THR A 65 7.09 7.85 1.50
N TYR A 66 7.13 6.69 0.83
CA TYR A 66 7.87 6.49 -0.42
C TYR A 66 7.05 6.87 -1.67
N GLY A 67 5.87 7.48 -1.51
CA GLY A 67 5.16 8.13 -2.62
C GLY A 67 4.02 7.33 -3.25
N SER A 68 3.46 6.33 -2.57
CA SER A 68 2.23 5.67 -3.05
C SER A 68 1.11 6.70 -3.29
N ASP A 69 0.42 6.56 -4.42
CA ASP A 69 -0.71 7.39 -4.76
C ASP A 69 -2.02 6.83 -4.20
N LEU A 70 -2.47 7.46 -3.13
CA LEU A 70 -3.74 7.21 -2.44
C LEU A 70 -4.99 7.62 -3.26
N GLY A 71 -4.83 8.33 -4.38
CA GLY A 71 -5.90 8.75 -5.28
C GLY A 71 -6.26 7.72 -6.35
N LEU A 72 -5.40 6.72 -6.58
CA LEU A 72 -5.64 5.66 -7.55
C LEU A 72 -6.90 4.87 -7.22
N ARG A 73 -7.55 4.38 -8.27
CA ARG A 73 -8.79 3.63 -8.22
C ARG A 73 -8.61 2.27 -8.87
N ASP A 74 -9.19 1.24 -8.26
CA ASP A 74 -9.29 -0.07 -8.88
C ASP A 74 -10.36 -0.08 -10.01
N ASN A 75 -10.57 -1.24 -10.62
CA ASN A 75 -11.57 -1.42 -11.68
C ASN A 75 -13.03 -1.21 -11.21
N LEU A 76 -13.28 -1.17 -9.89
CA LEU A 76 -14.57 -0.89 -9.28
C LEU A 76 -14.69 0.59 -8.84
N GLY A 77 -13.68 1.41 -9.09
CA GLY A 77 -13.64 2.81 -8.66
C GLY A 77 -13.26 3.01 -7.18
N LEU A 78 -12.85 1.96 -6.47
CA LEU A 78 -12.48 1.98 -5.07
C LEU A 78 -11.04 2.46 -4.89
N THR A 79 -10.80 3.19 -3.81
CA THR A 79 -9.49 3.75 -3.44
C THR A 79 -8.92 3.05 -2.22
N ALA A 80 -7.64 3.27 -1.90
CA ALA A 80 -7.02 2.75 -0.67
C ALA A 80 -7.84 3.04 0.61
N LEU A 81 -8.55 4.18 0.67
CA LEU A 81 -9.43 4.50 1.79
C LEU A 81 -10.64 3.56 1.89
N HIS A 82 -11.25 3.18 0.75
CA HIS A 82 -12.34 2.19 0.74
C HIS A 82 -11.84 0.83 1.25
N TYR A 83 -10.65 0.41 0.80
CA TYR A 83 -10.01 -0.82 1.29
C TYR A 83 -9.69 -0.76 2.79
N ALA A 84 -9.30 0.39 3.33
CA ALA A 84 -9.09 0.55 4.77
C ALA A 84 -10.38 0.43 5.59
N TYR A 85 -11.53 0.89 5.05
CA TYR A 85 -12.84 0.65 5.65
C TYR A 85 -13.21 -0.82 5.62
N MET A 86 -12.99 -1.52 4.50
CA MET A 86 -13.22 -2.97 4.39
C MET A 86 -12.35 -3.78 5.36
N GLY A 87 -11.08 -3.37 5.55
CA GLY A 87 -10.17 -3.98 6.53
C GLY A 87 -10.45 -3.61 8.00
N GLY A 88 -11.40 -2.72 8.28
CA GLY A 88 -11.89 -2.41 9.63
C GLY A 88 -10.87 -1.74 10.58
N CYS A 89 -9.74 -1.23 10.07
CA CYS A 89 -8.68 -0.70 10.92
C CYS A 89 -8.81 0.82 11.13
N GLN A 90 -9.40 1.24 12.24
CA GLN A 90 -9.63 2.66 12.54
C GLN A 90 -8.34 3.51 12.52
N LYS A 91 -7.21 2.94 12.95
CA LYS A 91 -5.90 3.62 12.94
C LYS A 91 -5.44 3.93 11.51
N ILE A 92 -5.61 2.97 10.58
CA ILE A 92 -5.26 3.14 9.16
C ILE A 92 -6.22 4.12 8.48
N ILE A 93 -7.52 4.05 8.76
CA ILE A 93 -8.51 4.98 8.22
C ILE A 93 -8.14 6.42 8.56
N LYS A 94 -7.84 6.70 9.84
CA LYS A 94 -7.41 8.04 10.29
C LYS A 94 -6.12 8.48 9.59
N LEU A 95 -5.11 7.59 9.51
CA LEU A 95 -3.85 7.87 8.84
C LEU A 95 -4.05 8.30 7.37
N LEU A 96 -4.88 7.58 6.61
CA LEU A 96 -5.15 7.89 5.21
C LEU A 96 -5.93 9.21 5.04
N GLN A 97 -6.90 9.49 5.91
CA GLN A 97 -7.63 10.76 5.91
C GLN A 97 -6.72 11.96 6.18
N GLU A 98 -5.81 11.85 7.16
CA GLU A 98 -4.81 12.88 7.46
C GLU A 98 -3.86 13.12 6.29
N ARG A 99 -3.36 12.04 5.67
CA ARG A 99 -2.48 12.13 4.50
C ARG A 99 -3.19 12.78 3.30
N ARG A 100 -4.48 12.52 3.09
CA ARG A 100 -5.30 13.19 2.05
C ARG A 100 -5.36 14.70 2.25
N ARG A 101 -5.64 15.15 3.48
CA ARG A 101 -5.74 16.59 3.80
C ARG A 101 -4.43 17.33 3.57
N ARG A 102 -3.28 16.69 3.85
CA ARG A 102 -1.96 17.29 3.67
C ARG A 102 -1.52 17.45 2.20
N LYS A 103 -2.06 16.66 1.26
CA LYS A 103 -1.80 16.82 -0.18
C LYS A 103 -2.70 17.89 -0.85
N ALA A 104 -3.71 18.41 -0.15
CA ALA A 104 -4.70 19.34 -0.69
C ALA A 104 -4.38 20.82 -0.37
N LEU A 105 -3.18 21.10 0.14
CA LEU A 105 -2.59 22.43 0.36
C LEU A 105 -1.32 22.53 -0.48
#